data_AF-A0A833JA80-F1
#
_entry.id   AF-A0A833JA80-F1
#
_cell.length_a   1.000
_cell.length_b   1.000
_cell.length_c   1.000
_cell.angle_alpha   90.00
_cell.angle_beta   90.00
_cell.angle_gamma   90.00
#
_symmetry.space_group_name_H-M   'P 1'
#
loop_
_entity.id
_entity.type
_entity.pdbx_description
1 polymer ?
#
loop_
_entity_poly.entity_id
_entity_poly.type
_entity_poly.pdbx_seq_one_letter_code
_entity_poly.pdbx_strand_id
1 'polypeptide(L)'
;MKKQIKYITISFICLFLTGCMSQKNSSMQRTYFGDYAEPKNVSVAWNSLYAENPSPEVRKFLSYSQDIKKNIYQRGIPYPAKTLSSNWDRNYLRASDKYNFMRKNGVDCTRFLWHLYAGEMNLPYNSKYKNSAILSHTFAKKQIDQELKNFVPLKKYKNGFQPRTGDILAFPGHALAVLDPKQCIAIQSTSWACEKMTAKGQCHKGTQGKNAGVVIYKLMNKTDCTNGIWNKLDSQKNKFTAGWRHKALNTWIEKIPQKTKTNQTITLIGHNISRRYIFFNGNTNPVKTSYALKVFKSSNGYPLDLVKVTVPKNAISGKIKIYWGNDLKPNITQTVSSKREIIIENNNKLLTNNSVQIK
;
A
#
# COMPACT_ATOMS: atom_id res chain seq x y z
N MET A 1 62.67 -84.73 24.14
CA MET A 1 63.98 -84.08 23.87
C MET A 1 63.84 -83.08 22.73
N LYS A 2 64.19 -81.81 22.99
CA LYS A 2 64.85 -80.81 22.11
C LYS A 2 64.44 -80.83 20.62
N LYS A 3 63.74 -79.83 20.06
CA LYS A 3 64.15 -78.46 19.63
C LYS A 3 63.08 -78.08 18.56
N GLN A 4 62.64 -76.85 18.25
CA GLN A 4 63.33 -75.58 18.03
C GLN A 4 62.36 -74.41 18.21
N ILE A 5 62.93 -73.28 18.65
CA ILE A 5 62.40 -71.92 18.48
C ILE A 5 62.83 -71.42 17.10
N LYS A 6 61.99 -70.64 16.40
CA LYS A 6 62.42 -69.43 15.67
C LYS A 6 61.24 -68.48 15.39
N TYR A 7 61.43 -67.24 15.85
CA TYR A 7 60.67 -66.04 15.52
C TYR A 7 60.81 -65.69 14.02
N ILE A 8 59.84 -64.94 13.46
CA ILE A 8 60.02 -63.56 12.98
C ILE A 8 58.73 -63.04 12.32
N THR A 9 58.39 -61.82 12.74
CA THR A 9 57.43 -60.82 12.23
C THR A 9 57.39 -60.62 10.72
N ILE A 10 56.23 -60.21 10.17
CA ILE A 10 56.03 -58.89 9.50
C ILE A 10 54.63 -58.84 8.85
N SER A 11 53.99 -57.70 9.10
CA SER A 11 52.72 -57.20 8.56
C SER A 11 52.46 -57.50 7.08
N PHE A 12 51.22 -57.89 6.78
CA PHE A 12 50.57 -57.48 5.54
C PHE A 12 49.16 -56.95 5.85
N ILE A 13 49.03 -55.63 5.73
CA ILE A 13 47.78 -54.91 5.63
C ILE A 13 47.17 -55.30 4.29
N CYS A 14 46.04 -56.01 4.30
CA CYS A 14 45.16 -56.10 3.14
C CYS A 14 43.75 -55.71 3.58
N LEU A 15 43.35 -54.54 3.08
CA LEU A 15 42.01 -54.01 3.01
C LEU A 15 41.02 -55.08 2.51
N PHE A 16 40.15 -55.58 3.38
CA PHE A 16 38.87 -56.13 2.94
C PHE A 16 37.82 -55.03 2.96
N LEU A 17 37.57 -54.55 1.74
CA LEU A 17 36.43 -53.73 1.35
C LEU A 17 35.14 -54.34 1.92
N THR A 18 34.62 -53.73 2.99
CA THR A 18 33.23 -53.91 3.39
C THR A 18 32.37 -53.25 2.32
N GLY A 19 32.00 -54.03 1.31
CA GLY A 19 30.93 -53.70 0.39
C GLY A 19 29.65 -53.57 1.18
N CYS A 20 29.28 -52.32 1.51
CA CYS A 20 27.93 -51.98 1.90
C CYS A 20 27.00 -52.44 0.76
N MET A 21 26.37 -53.59 0.92
CA MET A 21 25.15 -53.91 0.18
C MET A 21 24.11 -52.89 0.64
N SER A 22 24.09 -51.74 -0.03
CA SER A 22 22.97 -50.82 -0.02
C SER A 22 21.82 -51.60 -0.65
N GLN A 23 21.01 -52.24 0.19
CA GLN A 23 19.63 -52.50 -0.13
C GLN A 23 19.05 -51.16 -0.55
N LYS A 24 18.93 -50.96 -1.87
CA LYS A 24 18.03 -49.98 -2.45
C LYS A 24 16.64 -50.35 -1.94
N ASN A 25 16.30 -49.86 -0.76
CA ASN A 25 14.95 -49.45 -0.46
C ASN A 25 14.64 -48.38 -1.50
N SER A 26 14.15 -48.80 -2.66
CA SER A 26 13.26 -48.00 -3.46
C SER A 26 11.98 -47.83 -2.65
N SER A 27 12.05 -47.05 -1.56
CA SER A 27 10.92 -46.22 -1.25
C SER A 27 10.74 -45.39 -2.50
N MET A 28 9.77 -45.78 -3.33
CA MET A 28 9.11 -44.84 -4.23
C MET A 28 9.01 -43.54 -3.46
N GLN A 29 9.82 -42.55 -3.83
CA GLN A 29 9.44 -41.18 -3.57
C GLN A 29 8.11 -41.08 -4.31
N ARG A 30 7.01 -41.30 -3.58
CA ARG A 30 5.75 -40.68 -3.92
C ARG A 30 6.12 -39.21 -4.00
N THR A 31 6.32 -38.72 -5.23
CA THR A 31 6.15 -37.32 -5.55
C THR A 31 4.77 -37.00 -5.04
N TYR A 32 4.69 -36.52 -3.81
CA TYR A 32 3.52 -35.83 -3.33
C TYR A 32 3.47 -34.60 -4.24
N PHE A 33 2.75 -34.72 -5.36
CA PHE A 33 2.15 -33.58 -6.02
C PHE A 33 1.12 -33.04 -5.02
N GLY A 34 1.61 -32.48 -3.92
CA GLY A 34 0.77 -31.71 -3.02
C GLY A 34 0.28 -30.52 -3.82
N ASP A 35 -0.98 -30.16 -3.62
CA ASP A 35 -1.52 -28.92 -4.13
C ASP A 35 -0.69 -27.76 -3.58
N TYR A 36 0.20 -27.21 -4.41
CA TYR A 36 0.96 -26.03 -4.07
C TYR A 36 0.08 -24.82 -4.37
N ALA A 37 0.02 -23.90 -3.42
CA ALA A 37 -0.51 -22.58 -3.70
C ALA A 37 0.56 -21.72 -4.37
N GLU A 38 0.14 -20.77 -5.20
CA GLU A 38 1.01 -19.80 -5.88
C GLU A 38 0.78 -18.38 -5.33
N PRO A 39 1.53 -17.95 -4.30
CA PRO A 39 1.32 -16.66 -3.61
C PRO A 39 1.44 -15.43 -4.53
N LYS A 40 2.20 -15.56 -5.63
CA LYS A 40 2.41 -14.51 -6.63
C LYS A 40 1.36 -14.49 -7.74
N ASN A 41 0.66 -15.61 -7.96
CA ASN A 41 -0.31 -15.76 -9.05
C ASN A 41 -1.74 -15.68 -8.51
N VAL A 42 -2.04 -14.54 -7.88
CA VAL A 42 -3.30 -14.38 -7.14
C VAL A 42 -4.31 -13.59 -7.97
N SER A 43 -5.52 -14.13 -8.06
CA SER A 43 -6.66 -13.38 -8.58
C SER A 43 -7.12 -12.37 -7.53
N VAL A 44 -7.28 -11.11 -7.96
CA VAL A 44 -7.77 -10.01 -7.11
C VAL A 44 -9.14 -9.66 -7.63
N ALA A 45 -10.15 -9.67 -6.76
CA ALA A 45 -11.52 -9.31 -7.10
C ALA A 45 -11.67 -7.78 -7.20
N TRP A 46 -11.06 -7.18 -8.23
CA TRP A 46 -10.92 -5.73 -8.37
C TRP A 46 -12.25 -4.98 -8.27
N ASN A 47 -13.30 -5.45 -8.96
CA ASN A 47 -14.61 -4.79 -8.96
C ASN A 47 -15.24 -4.77 -7.57
N SER A 48 -15.23 -5.91 -6.87
CA SER A 48 -15.74 -6.02 -5.50
C SER A 48 -14.93 -5.15 -4.55
N LEU A 49 -13.60 -5.21 -4.64
CA LEU A 49 -12.71 -4.42 -3.79
C LEU A 49 -12.90 -2.90 -4.00
N TYR A 50 -13.12 -2.46 -5.24
CA TYR A 50 -13.44 -1.07 -5.57
C TYR A 50 -14.82 -0.63 -5.04
N ALA A 51 -15.82 -1.51 -5.12
CA ALA A 51 -17.16 -1.25 -4.61
C ALA A 51 -17.19 -1.15 -3.08
N GLU A 52 -16.48 -2.03 -2.38
CA GLU A 52 -16.38 -2.07 -0.92
C GLU A 52 -15.65 -0.86 -0.31
N ASN A 53 -14.82 -0.18 -1.08
CA ASN A 53 -14.03 0.96 -0.63
C ASN A 53 -14.61 2.30 -1.14
N PRO A 54 -15.32 3.08 -0.30
CA PRO A 54 -15.96 4.33 -0.73
C PRO A 54 -14.98 5.52 -0.87
N SER A 55 -13.84 5.47 -0.17
CA SER A 55 -12.83 6.55 -0.19
C SER A 55 -12.28 6.78 -1.60
N PRO A 56 -12.37 8.02 -2.15
CA PRO A 56 -11.84 8.34 -3.48
C PRO A 56 -10.35 8.06 -3.62
N GLU A 57 -9.55 8.32 -2.58
CA GLU A 57 -8.11 8.08 -2.62
C GLU A 57 -7.79 6.58 -2.52
N VAL A 58 -8.58 5.79 -1.78
CA VAL A 58 -8.45 4.32 -1.80
C VAL A 58 -8.81 3.76 -3.18
N ARG A 59 -9.84 4.31 -3.84
CA ARG A 59 -10.20 3.93 -5.21
C ARG A 59 -9.10 4.22 -6.22
N LYS A 60 -8.44 5.38 -6.10
CA LYS A 60 -7.23 5.69 -6.90
C LYS A 60 -6.13 4.66 -6.64
N PHE A 61 -5.81 4.38 -5.38
CA PHE A 61 -4.84 3.35 -5.02
C PHE A 61 -5.15 2.00 -5.67
N LEU A 62 -6.43 1.58 -5.68
CA LEU A 62 -6.86 0.35 -6.33
C LEU A 62 -6.68 0.37 -7.85
N SER A 63 -7.10 1.45 -8.51
CA SER A 63 -6.91 1.62 -9.96
C SER A 63 -5.43 1.57 -10.34
N TYR A 64 -4.57 2.32 -9.64
CA TYR A 64 -3.13 2.29 -9.88
C TYR A 64 -2.51 0.92 -9.58
N SER A 65 -2.94 0.24 -8.51
CA SER A 65 -2.48 -1.11 -8.21
C SER A 65 -2.87 -2.11 -9.30
N GLN A 66 -4.05 -1.96 -9.90
CA GLN A 66 -4.52 -2.78 -11.02
C GLN A 66 -3.68 -2.52 -12.28
N ASP A 67 -3.34 -1.27 -12.57
CA ASP A 67 -2.52 -0.91 -13.72
C ASP A 67 -1.05 -1.34 -13.53
N ILE A 68 -0.53 -1.24 -12.31
CA ILE A 68 0.77 -1.82 -11.93
C ILE A 68 0.73 -3.35 -12.16
N LYS A 69 -0.34 -4.06 -11.75
CA LYS A 69 -0.48 -5.51 -12.01
C LYS A 69 -0.36 -5.84 -13.49
N LYS A 70 -1.06 -5.10 -14.36
CA LYS A 70 -0.99 -5.29 -15.82
C LYS A 70 0.44 -5.08 -16.34
N ASN A 71 1.11 -4.02 -15.88
CA ASN A 71 2.48 -3.68 -16.27
C ASN A 71 3.54 -4.67 -15.76
N ILE A 72 3.32 -5.30 -14.60
CA ILE A 72 4.14 -6.39 -14.07
C ILE A 72 3.92 -7.66 -14.89
N TYR A 73 2.66 -8.03 -15.15
CA TYR A 73 2.34 -9.27 -15.86
C TYR A 73 2.99 -9.34 -17.25
N GLN A 74 3.11 -8.19 -17.93
CA GLN A 74 3.67 -8.13 -19.27
C GLN A 74 5.21 -8.28 -19.33
N ARG A 75 5.96 -7.72 -18.36
CA ARG A 75 7.44 -7.61 -18.46
C ARG A 75 8.21 -7.72 -17.13
N GLY A 76 7.51 -7.92 -16.01
CA GLY A 76 8.07 -7.86 -14.66
C GLY A 76 8.63 -6.48 -14.28
N ILE A 77 8.96 -6.29 -13.01
CA ILE A 77 9.81 -5.20 -12.52
C ILE A 77 10.73 -5.79 -11.45
N PRO A 78 12.05 -5.83 -11.66
CA PRO A 78 12.97 -6.57 -10.80
C PRO A 78 13.26 -5.85 -9.49
N TYR A 79 13.65 -6.62 -8.46
CA TYR A 79 14.35 -6.04 -7.32
C TYR A 79 15.79 -5.68 -7.73
N PRO A 80 16.38 -4.60 -7.19
CA PRO A 80 17.76 -4.22 -7.50
C PRO A 80 18.74 -5.35 -7.18
N ALA A 81 19.51 -5.80 -8.18
CA ALA A 81 20.52 -6.84 -8.00
C ALA A 81 21.77 -6.33 -7.26
N LYS A 82 22.02 -5.02 -7.32
CA LYS A 82 23.07 -4.30 -6.59
C LYS A 82 22.43 -3.16 -5.81
N THR A 83 23.18 -2.56 -4.90
CA THR A 83 22.76 -1.31 -4.22
C THR A 83 22.33 -0.29 -5.26
N LEU A 84 21.16 0.31 -5.06
CA LEU A 84 20.66 1.34 -5.96
C LEU A 84 21.63 2.52 -6.03
N SER A 85 21.80 3.08 -7.23
CA SER A 85 22.61 4.28 -7.43
C SER A 85 22.12 5.42 -6.53
N SER A 86 23.06 6.19 -5.97
CA SER A 86 22.75 7.42 -5.23
C SER A 86 21.91 8.42 -6.04
N ASN A 87 21.96 8.33 -7.37
CA ASN A 87 21.22 9.19 -8.29
C ASN A 87 19.88 8.58 -8.77
N TRP A 88 19.44 7.45 -8.22
CA TRP A 88 18.24 6.74 -8.68
C TRP A 88 17.01 7.63 -8.64
N ASP A 89 16.73 8.30 -7.52
CA ASP A 89 15.54 9.13 -7.31
C ASP A 89 15.50 10.30 -8.32
N ARG A 90 16.64 10.96 -8.54
CA ARG A 90 16.78 12.04 -9.53
C ARG A 90 16.51 11.55 -10.95
N ASN A 91 17.10 10.42 -11.33
CA ASN A 91 16.93 9.87 -12.67
C ASN A 91 15.50 9.34 -12.88
N TYR A 92 14.89 8.77 -11.85
CA TYR A 92 13.49 8.37 -11.83
C TYR A 92 12.58 9.56 -12.12
N LEU A 93 12.79 10.71 -11.47
CA LEU A 93 11.99 11.92 -11.71
C LEU A 93 12.12 12.45 -13.14
N ARG A 94 13.31 12.35 -13.74
CA ARG A 94 13.59 12.78 -15.12
C ARG A 94 13.12 11.81 -16.20
N ALA A 95 12.89 10.54 -15.84
CA ALA A 95 12.45 9.54 -16.81
C ALA A 95 11.06 9.87 -17.37
N SER A 96 10.90 9.83 -18.70
CA SER A 96 9.60 9.97 -19.36
C SER A 96 8.67 8.79 -19.05
N ASP A 97 9.22 7.57 -19.04
CA ASP A 97 8.51 6.35 -18.67
C ASP A 97 9.07 5.78 -17.35
N LYS A 98 8.25 5.88 -16.30
CA LYS A 98 8.61 5.41 -14.95
C LYS A 98 8.72 3.89 -14.88
N TYR A 99 7.86 3.16 -15.59
CA TYR A 99 7.87 1.70 -15.58
C TYR A 99 9.09 1.14 -16.30
N ASN A 100 9.44 1.68 -17.47
CA ASN A 100 10.66 1.29 -18.18
C ASN A 100 11.92 1.64 -17.37
N PHE A 101 11.93 2.78 -16.69
CA PHE A 101 13.02 3.13 -15.79
C PHE A 101 13.17 2.11 -14.64
N MET A 102 12.07 1.76 -13.96
CA MET A 102 12.09 0.78 -12.87
C MET A 102 12.48 -0.62 -13.37
N ARG A 103 12.06 -1.02 -14.57
CA ARG A 103 12.47 -2.29 -15.19
C ARG A 103 13.97 -2.38 -15.40
N LYS A 104 14.57 -1.31 -15.92
CA LYS A 104 16.02 -1.25 -16.22
C LYS A 104 16.87 -1.20 -14.95
N ASN A 105 16.43 -0.45 -13.95
CA ASN A 105 17.27 -0.12 -12.78
C ASN A 105 16.90 -0.90 -11.51
N GLY A 106 15.80 -1.65 -11.53
CA GLY A 106 15.18 -2.23 -10.35
C GLY A 106 14.56 -1.18 -9.43
N VAL A 107 13.71 -1.63 -8.50
CA VAL A 107 13.07 -0.78 -7.49
C VAL A 107 12.97 -1.51 -6.16
N ASP A 108 13.40 -0.90 -5.06
CA ASP A 108 13.27 -1.46 -3.71
C ASP A 108 11.88 -1.19 -3.11
N CYS A 109 11.59 -1.76 -1.93
CA CYS A 109 10.29 -1.59 -1.28
C CYS A 109 9.95 -0.13 -0.96
N THR A 110 10.97 0.65 -0.59
CA THR A 110 10.83 2.06 -0.19
C THR A 110 10.47 2.95 -1.37
N ARG A 111 11.20 2.81 -2.48
CA ARG A 111 10.99 3.56 -3.72
C ARG A 111 9.75 3.12 -4.44
N PHE A 112 9.38 1.85 -4.32
CA PHE A 112 8.11 1.37 -4.86
C PHE A 112 6.93 2.01 -4.13
N LEU A 113 6.95 2.07 -2.79
CA LEU A 113 5.93 2.82 -2.05
C LEU A 113 5.94 4.30 -2.42
N TRP A 114 7.11 4.92 -2.58
CA TRP A 114 7.19 6.30 -3.06
C TRP A 114 6.57 6.49 -4.46
N HIS A 115 6.82 5.57 -5.40
CA HIS A 115 6.17 5.55 -6.71
C HIS A 115 4.65 5.45 -6.58
N LEU A 116 4.13 4.52 -5.76
CA LEU A 116 2.69 4.37 -5.51
C LEU A 116 2.06 5.65 -4.92
N TYR A 117 2.55 6.12 -3.78
CA TYR A 117 1.88 7.20 -3.06
C TYR A 117 2.21 8.58 -3.61
N ALA A 118 3.47 8.88 -3.92
CA ALA A 118 3.87 10.19 -4.41
C ALA A 118 3.80 10.31 -5.94
N GLY A 119 4.15 9.25 -6.66
CA GLY A 119 4.15 9.24 -8.13
C GLY A 119 2.74 9.11 -8.70
N GLU A 120 2.09 7.97 -8.44
CA GLU A 120 0.79 7.63 -9.03
C GLU A 120 -0.35 8.38 -8.33
N MET A 121 -0.42 8.30 -6.99
CA MET A 121 -1.51 8.96 -6.24
C MET A 121 -1.32 10.47 -6.05
N ASN A 122 -0.12 10.99 -6.31
CA ASN A 122 0.26 12.39 -6.07
C ASN A 122 -0.03 12.85 -4.62
N LEU A 123 0.22 11.98 -3.66
CA LEU A 123 0.09 12.26 -2.23
C LEU A 123 1.42 12.75 -1.64
N PRO A 124 1.38 13.78 -0.77
CA PRO A 124 2.56 14.25 -0.06
C PRO A 124 3.20 13.16 0.81
N TYR A 125 4.36 12.66 0.40
CA TYR A 125 5.08 11.61 1.13
C TYR A 125 5.88 12.16 2.32
N ASN A 126 6.48 13.35 2.18
CA ASN A 126 7.28 14.05 3.20
C ASN A 126 8.56 13.32 3.66
N SER A 127 9.33 12.80 2.72
CA SER A 127 10.70 12.33 2.97
C SER A 127 11.63 13.41 3.52
N LYS A 128 12.69 13.00 4.23
CA LYS A 128 13.76 13.88 4.74
C LYS A 128 14.37 14.75 3.66
N TYR A 129 14.55 14.18 2.46
CA TYR A 129 15.02 14.88 1.27
C TYR A 129 13.87 15.08 0.30
N LYS A 130 13.75 16.28 -0.29
CA LYS A 130 12.67 16.58 -1.24
C LYS A 130 12.75 15.63 -2.45
N ASN A 131 11.59 15.10 -2.85
CA ASN A 131 11.45 14.16 -3.97
C ASN A 131 12.29 12.87 -3.80
N SER A 132 12.31 12.33 -2.59
CA SER A 132 12.94 11.05 -2.29
C SER A 132 11.95 10.13 -1.58
N ALA A 133 12.34 8.88 -1.43
CA ALA A 133 11.53 7.90 -0.72
C ALA A 133 11.81 7.92 0.81
N ILE A 134 10.80 7.65 1.62
CA ILE A 134 10.93 7.38 3.07
C ILE A 134 11.44 5.95 3.27
N LEU A 135 12.54 5.80 3.98
CA LEU A 135 13.19 4.50 4.20
C LEU A 135 12.28 3.54 4.99
N SER A 136 12.31 2.25 4.63
CA SER A 136 11.48 1.21 5.27
C SER A 136 11.70 1.11 6.78
N HIS A 137 12.92 1.36 7.26
CA HIS A 137 13.19 1.39 8.70
C HIS A 137 12.51 2.57 9.40
N THR A 138 12.27 3.69 8.72
CA THR A 138 11.48 4.80 9.25
C THR A 138 10.04 4.35 9.46
N PHE A 139 9.44 3.68 8.47
CA PHE A 139 8.11 3.06 8.64
C PHE A 139 8.07 1.98 9.73
N ALA A 140 9.17 1.27 9.99
CA ALA A 140 9.20 0.23 11.01
C ALA A 140 9.22 0.77 12.46
N LYS A 141 9.57 2.05 12.65
CA LYS A 141 9.53 2.72 13.96
C LYS A 141 8.07 2.93 14.39
N LYS A 142 7.80 2.86 15.70
CA LYS A 142 6.46 3.08 16.25
C LYS A 142 6.14 4.55 16.54
N GLN A 143 7.11 5.43 16.38
CA GLN A 143 6.99 6.84 16.74
C GLN A 143 6.77 7.67 15.48
N ILE A 144 5.91 8.69 15.59
CA ILE A 144 5.74 9.69 14.55
C ILE A 144 6.97 10.58 14.57
N ASP A 145 7.74 10.57 13.48
CA ASP A 145 8.77 11.56 13.23
C ASP A 145 8.29 12.57 12.18
N GLN A 146 9.18 13.49 11.82
CA GLN A 146 8.89 14.48 10.79
C GLN A 146 8.52 13.80 9.47
N GLU A 147 9.19 12.72 9.06
CA GLU A 147 8.92 12.07 7.78
C GLU A 147 7.51 11.49 7.70
N LEU A 148 7.01 10.95 8.82
CA LEU A 148 5.70 10.30 8.89
C LEU A 148 4.54 11.24 9.26
N LYS A 149 4.74 12.58 9.24
CA LYS A 149 3.71 13.56 9.64
C LYS A 149 2.40 13.48 8.84
N ASN A 150 2.42 12.97 7.62
CA ASN A 150 1.24 12.81 6.76
C ASN A 150 0.53 11.46 6.96
N PHE A 151 1.07 10.62 7.83
CA PHE A 151 0.54 9.31 8.16
C PHE A 151 -0.04 9.31 9.57
N VAL A 152 -0.93 8.36 9.84
CA VAL A 152 -1.49 8.05 11.16
C VAL A 152 -1.09 6.62 11.50
N PRO A 153 -0.55 6.35 12.70
CA PRO A 153 -0.19 5.01 13.10
C PRO A 153 -1.44 4.14 13.27
N LEU A 154 -1.35 2.88 12.88
CA LEU A 154 -2.39 1.87 13.11
C LEU A 154 -2.24 1.27 14.50
N LYS A 155 -3.39 1.05 15.17
CA LYS A 155 -3.43 0.31 16.43
C LYS A 155 -3.03 -1.16 16.18
N LYS A 156 -2.10 -1.66 17.00
CA LYS A 156 -1.74 -3.09 17.04
C LYS A 156 -2.62 -3.82 18.05
N TYR A 157 -3.22 -4.92 17.63
CA TYR A 157 -3.89 -5.90 18.48
C TYR A 157 -2.90 -6.98 18.95
N LYS A 158 -3.31 -7.81 19.92
CA LYS A 158 -2.49 -8.89 20.47
C LYS A 158 -1.90 -9.82 19.39
N ASN A 159 -2.66 -10.06 18.32
CA ASN A 159 -2.33 -10.99 17.24
C ASN A 159 -1.96 -10.31 15.90
N GLY A 160 -1.79 -8.98 15.85
CA GLY A 160 -1.39 -8.29 14.62
C GLY A 160 -2.06 -6.94 14.41
N PHE A 161 -2.05 -6.45 13.18
CA PHE A 161 -2.73 -5.24 12.74
C PHE A 161 -3.98 -5.59 11.96
N GLN A 162 -5.01 -4.75 12.01
CA GLN A 162 -6.17 -4.86 11.13
C GLN A 162 -6.13 -3.69 10.12
N PRO A 163 -5.31 -3.82 9.06
CA PRO A 163 -5.17 -2.77 8.05
C PRO A 163 -6.43 -2.63 7.20
N ARG A 164 -6.48 -1.52 6.47
CA ARG A 164 -7.37 -1.27 5.34
C ARG A 164 -6.58 -1.26 4.04
N THR A 165 -7.28 -1.37 2.92
CA THR A 165 -6.69 -1.16 1.59
C THR A 165 -5.96 0.18 1.54
N GLY A 166 -4.72 0.17 1.03
CA GLY A 166 -3.85 1.34 0.96
C GLY A 166 -3.12 1.66 2.26
N ASP A 167 -3.25 0.87 3.33
CA ASP A 167 -2.38 0.99 4.50
C ASP A 167 -0.99 0.40 4.21
N ILE A 168 0.02 0.92 4.88
CA ILE A 168 1.39 0.41 4.85
C ILE A 168 1.63 -0.42 6.10
N LEU A 169 2.13 -1.64 5.96
CA LEU A 169 2.66 -2.44 7.07
C LEU A 169 4.17 -2.56 6.94
N ALA A 170 4.88 -2.48 8.07
CA ALA A 170 6.33 -2.46 8.08
C ALA A 170 6.93 -3.29 9.22
N PHE A 171 8.13 -3.79 8.97
CA PHE A 171 9.03 -4.38 9.96
C PHE A 171 10.47 -3.96 9.62
N PRO A 172 11.44 -4.06 10.55
CA PRO A 172 12.81 -3.66 10.26
C PRO A 172 13.36 -4.33 8.99
N GLY A 173 13.65 -3.51 7.97
CA GLY A 173 14.15 -3.96 6.67
C GLY A 173 13.13 -3.99 5.54
N HIS A 174 11.81 -3.92 5.80
CA HIS A 174 10.81 -4.01 4.74
C HIS A 174 9.49 -3.29 5.05
N ALA A 175 8.84 -2.80 4.01
CA ALA A 175 7.50 -2.21 4.07
C ALA A 175 6.70 -2.59 2.83
N LEU A 176 5.39 -2.78 3.00
CA LEU A 176 4.47 -3.15 1.93
C LEU A 176 3.17 -2.36 2.02
N ALA A 177 2.47 -2.25 0.89
CA ALA A 177 1.12 -1.68 0.85
C ALA A 177 0.09 -2.82 0.82
N VAL A 178 -0.93 -2.71 1.66
CA VAL A 178 -2.02 -3.68 1.76
C VAL A 178 -3.00 -3.44 0.62
N LEU A 179 -3.25 -4.46 -0.21
CA LEU A 179 -4.14 -4.38 -1.34
C LEU A 179 -5.55 -4.85 -0.96
N ASP A 180 -5.67 -6.11 -0.55
CA ASP A 180 -6.91 -6.69 -0.04
C ASP A 180 -6.64 -7.21 1.38
N PRO A 181 -7.08 -6.48 2.43
CA PRO A 181 -6.80 -6.89 3.80
C PRO A 181 -7.48 -8.21 4.13
N LYS A 182 -8.75 -8.42 3.73
CA LYS A 182 -9.54 -9.61 4.07
C LYS A 182 -8.96 -10.87 3.44
N GLN A 183 -8.50 -10.76 2.19
CA GLN A 183 -7.87 -11.86 1.45
C GLN A 183 -6.36 -11.98 1.70
N CYS A 184 -5.80 -11.17 2.60
CA CYS A 184 -4.39 -11.18 2.96
C CYS A 184 -3.44 -10.91 1.76
N ILE A 185 -3.85 -10.01 0.86
CA ILE A 185 -3.11 -9.66 -0.35
C ILE A 185 -2.43 -8.30 -0.19
N ALA A 186 -1.14 -8.25 -0.51
CA ALA A 186 -0.33 -7.04 -0.53
C ALA A 186 0.22 -6.78 -1.93
N ILE A 187 0.63 -5.53 -2.16
CA ILE A 187 1.48 -5.15 -3.28
C ILE A 187 2.81 -4.60 -2.73
N GLN A 188 3.92 -5.09 -3.24
CA GLN A 188 5.24 -4.81 -2.69
C GLN A 188 6.35 -4.98 -3.72
N SER A 189 7.51 -4.39 -3.48
CA SER A 189 8.77 -4.80 -4.11
C SER A 189 9.67 -5.52 -3.11
N THR A 190 10.11 -6.73 -3.41
CA THR A 190 10.87 -7.56 -2.45
C THR A 190 12.07 -8.26 -3.10
N SER A 191 13.15 -8.44 -2.36
CA SER A 191 14.35 -9.17 -2.80
C SER A 191 14.13 -10.68 -2.89
N TRP A 192 13.10 -11.19 -2.20
CA TRP A 192 12.70 -12.59 -2.19
C TRP A 192 11.18 -12.72 -2.14
N ALA A 193 10.63 -13.66 -2.90
CA ALA A 193 9.21 -14.01 -2.83
C ALA A 193 9.01 -15.52 -3.00
N CYS A 194 7.99 -16.07 -2.36
CA CYS A 194 7.61 -17.46 -2.56
C CYS A 194 6.82 -17.64 -3.87
N GLU A 195 7.25 -18.59 -4.71
CA GLU A 195 6.55 -18.99 -5.94
C GLU A 195 5.56 -20.13 -5.68
N LYS A 196 5.98 -21.13 -4.90
CA LYS A 196 5.16 -22.29 -4.54
C LYS A 196 5.18 -22.52 -3.04
N MET A 197 4.01 -22.55 -2.43
CA MET A 197 3.84 -22.76 -1.00
C MET A 197 3.09 -24.07 -0.72
N THR A 198 3.58 -24.85 0.24
CA THR A 198 2.92 -26.09 0.67
C THR A 198 1.61 -25.77 1.39
N ALA A 199 0.72 -26.77 1.51
CA ALA A 199 -0.50 -26.67 2.32
C ALA A 199 -0.22 -26.30 3.81
N LYS A 200 0.99 -26.59 4.31
CA LYS A 200 1.43 -26.22 5.68
C LYS A 200 1.96 -24.77 5.77
N GLY A 201 1.92 -24.00 4.67
CA GLY A 201 2.38 -22.62 4.63
C GLY A 201 3.91 -22.47 4.60
N GLN A 202 4.64 -23.50 4.17
CA GLN A 202 6.09 -23.45 4.00
C GLN A 202 6.43 -23.17 2.54
N CYS A 203 7.38 -22.27 2.30
CA CYS A 203 7.80 -22.00 0.94
C CYS A 203 8.62 -23.18 0.38
N HIS A 204 8.10 -23.82 -0.65
CA HIS A 204 8.74 -24.93 -1.34
C HIS A 204 9.69 -24.44 -2.45
N LYS A 205 9.28 -23.41 -3.18
CA LYS A 205 10.09 -22.78 -4.22
C LYS A 205 10.01 -21.27 -4.07
N GLY A 206 11.16 -20.63 -3.85
CA GLY A 206 11.28 -19.17 -3.79
C GLY A 206 12.04 -18.61 -4.99
N THR A 207 11.98 -17.30 -5.14
CA THR A 207 12.68 -16.57 -6.20
C THR A 207 13.34 -15.33 -5.62
N GLN A 208 14.44 -14.88 -6.25
CA GLN A 208 15.27 -13.78 -5.75
C GLN A 208 15.69 -12.82 -6.86
N GLY A 209 16.20 -11.65 -6.44
CA GLY A 209 16.86 -10.70 -7.33
C GLY A 209 15.95 -10.25 -8.47
N LYS A 210 16.37 -10.47 -9.72
CA LYS A 210 15.63 -10.05 -10.92
C LYS A 210 14.27 -10.73 -11.12
N ASN A 211 14.09 -11.91 -10.52
CA ASN A 211 12.86 -12.69 -10.62
C ASN A 211 11.92 -12.45 -9.41
N ALA A 212 12.48 -11.83 -8.36
CA ALA A 212 11.76 -11.10 -7.34
C ALA A 212 11.64 -9.62 -7.76
N GLY A 213 11.02 -8.77 -6.96
CA GLY A 213 10.74 -7.37 -7.31
C GLY A 213 9.30 -7.03 -7.04
N VAL A 214 8.70 -6.24 -7.92
CA VAL A 214 7.31 -5.79 -7.74
C VAL A 214 6.35 -6.94 -7.98
N VAL A 215 5.58 -7.28 -6.95
CA VAL A 215 4.64 -8.41 -6.95
C VAL A 215 3.36 -8.04 -6.20
N ILE A 216 2.25 -8.63 -6.64
CA ILE A 216 1.07 -8.80 -5.80
C ILE A 216 1.19 -10.17 -5.14
N TYR A 217 1.11 -10.18 -3.81
CA TYR A 217 1.50 -11.32 -3.01
C TYR A 217 0.43 -11.63 -1.96
N LYS A 218 -0.04 -12.88 -1.92
CA LYS A 218 -0.99 -13.36 -0.91
C LYS A 218 -0.26 -14.14 0.19
N LEU A 219 -0.48 -13.73 1.44
CA LEU A 219 -0.05 -14.52 2.59
C LEU A 219 -0.95 -15.75 2.71
N MET A 220 -0.37 -16.94 2.57
CA MET A 220 -1.14 -18.19 2.60
C MET A 220 -1.22 -18.80 4.01
N ASN A 221 -0.29 -18.46 4.91
CA ASN A 221 -0.24 -19.03 6.24
C ASN A 221 -1.18 -18.28 7.19
N LYS A 222 -2.08 -19.01 7.87
CA LYS A 222 -3.00 -18.44 8.86
C LYS A 222 -2.29 -17.68 9.99
N THR A 223 -1.08 -18.11 10.37
CA THR A 223 -0.28 -17.41 11.40
C THR A 223 0.32 -16.09 10.94
N ASP A 224 0.33 -15.85 9.63
CA ASP A 224 0.79 -14.61 8.99
C ASP A 224 -0.35 -13.63 8.84
N CYS A 225 -1.48 -14.12 8.33
CA CYS A 225 -2.71 -13.37 8.24
C CYS A 225 -3.95 -14.29 8.30
N THR A 226 -4.92 -13.91 9.13
CA THR A 226 -6.22 -14.58 9.23
C THR A 226 -7.32 -13.54 9.38
N ASN A 227 -8.38 -13.65 8.57
CA ASN A 227 -9.56 -12.78 8.62
C ASN A 227 -9.21 -11.28 8.61
N GLY A 228 -8.20 -10.89 7.83
CA GLY A 228 -7.72 -9.52 7.74
C GLY A 228 -6.95 -8.99 8.93
N ILE A 229 -6.54 -9.85 9.86
CA ILE A 229 -5.55 -9.52 10.89
C ILE A 229 -4.17 -9.99 10.43
N TRP A 230 -3.26 -9.05 10.21
CA TRP A 230 -1.92 -9.23 9.66
C TRP A 230 -0.86 -9.19 10.76
N ASN A 231 -0.10 -10.27 10.92
CA ASN A 231 0.87 -10.46 11.99
C ASN A 231 2.32 -10.36 11.51
N LYS A 232 2.65 -11.06 10.41
CA LYS A 232 4.02 -11.18 9.89
C LYS A 232 4.02 -11.54 8.39
N LEU A 233 5.18 -11.43 7.74
CA LEU A 233 5.39 -11.81 6.34
C LEU A 233 6.21 -13.11 6.23
N ASP A 234 5.56 -14.24 5.94
CA ASP A 234 6.13 -15.57 5.67
C ASP A 234 7.00 -16.21 6.77
N SER A 235 7.46 -15.46 7.78
CA SER A 235 8.41 -15.91 8.79
C SER A 235 8.30 -15.16 10.11
N GLN A 236 8.64 -15.82 11.23
CA GLN A 236 8.60 -15.24 12.58
C GLN A 236 9.52 -14.03 12.76
N LYS A 237 10.63 -13.96 12.01
CA LYS A 237 11.55 -12.80 12.05
C LYS A 237 10.97 -11.55 11.36
N ASN A 238 9.99 -11.74 10.47
CA ASN A 238 9.37 -10.67 9.68
C ASN A 238 8.04 -10.21 10.29
N LYS A 239 7.95 -10.12 11.61
CA LYS A 239 6.76 -9.65 12.31
C LYS A 239 6.56 -8.16 12.08
N PHE A 240 5.37 -7.76 11.66
CA PHE A 240 5.04 -6.34 11.50
C PHE A 240 5.17 -5.64 12.87
N THR A 241 6.00 -4.60 12.89
CA THR A 241 6.25 -3.79 14.09
C THR A 241 5.42 -2.53 14.10
N ALA A 242 5.03 -2.05 12.91
CA ALA A 242 4.27 -0.83 12.72
C ALA A 242 3.32 -0.96 11.53
N GLY A 243 2.29 -0.11 11.54
CA GLY A 243 1.36 0.07 10.43
C GLY A 243 0.98 1.53 10.32
N TRP A 244 0.74 2.01 9.10
CA TRP A 244 0.56 3.42 8.80
C TRP A 244 -0.56 3.62 7.78
N ARG A 245 -1.36 4.65 7.99
CA ARG A 245 -2.36 5.11 7.03
C ARG A 245 -2.08 6.53 6.61
N HIS A 246 -2.02 6.79 5.31
CA HIS A 246 -1.94 8.16 4.83
C HIS A 246 -3.23 8.93 5.17
N LYS A 247 -3.11 10.15 5.72
CA LYS A 247 -4.26 10.95 6.21
C LYS A 247 -5.33 11.19 5.13
N ALA A 248 -4.92 11.35 3.88
CA ALA A 248 -5.84 11.51 2.74
C ALA A 248 -6.80 10.31 2.55
N LEU A 249 -6.39 9.08 2.92
CA LEU A 249 -7.24 7.89 2.77
C LEU A 249 -8.42 7.88 3.75
N ASN A 250 -8.32 8.62 4.86
CA ASN A 250 -9.34 8.72 5.91
C ASN A 250 -10.27 9.93 5.75
N THR A 251 -10.00 10.84 4.79
CA THR A 251 -10.69 12.13 4.71
C THR A 251 -11.36 12.31 3.36
N TRP A 252 -12.69 12.33 3.31
CA TRP A 252 -13.43 12.65 2.10
C TRP A 252 -14.87 13.03 2.41
N ILE A 253 -15.54 13.63 1.42
CA ILE A 253 -16.95 14.04 1.51
C ILE A 253 -17.82 13.03 0.78
N GLU A 254 -18.84 12.53 1.47
CA GLU A 254 -19.83 11.57 0.96
C GLU A 254 -21.05 12.28 0.36
N LYS A 255 -21.60 13.28 1.07
CA LYS A 255 -22.76 14.03 0.60
C LYS A 255 -22.52 15.53 0.70
N ILE A 256 -22.94 16.20 -0.38
CA ILE A 256 -22.92 17.65 -0.58
C ILE A 256 -24.30 18.02 -1.14
N PRO A 257 -24.92 19.13 -0.72
CA PRO A 257 -26.12 19.61 -1.38
C PRO A 257 -25.84 19.90 -2.86
N GLN A 258 -26.81 19.63 -3.72
CA GLN A 258 -26.64 19.82 -5.16
C GLN A 258 -26.57 21.31 -5.53
N LYS A 259 -27.34 22.15 -4.84
CA LYS A 259 -27.46 23.58 -5.08
C LYS A 259 -27.36 24.35 -3.77
N THR A 260 -26.78 25.55 -3.81
CA THR A 260 -26.68 26.49 -2.68
C THR A 260 -26.49 27.91 -3.22
N LYS A 261 -26.59 28.91 -2.34
CA LYS A 261 -26.20 30.30 -2.62
C LYS A 261 -24.91 30.67 -1.89
N THR A 262 -24.28 31.76 -2.33
CA THR A 262 -23.17 32.38 -1.60
C THR A 262 -23.64 32.90 -0.24
N ASN A 263 -22.75 32.90 0.75
CA ASN A 263 -23.02 33.21 2.16
C ASN A 263 -24.04 32.29 2.88
N GLN A 264 -24.57 31.27 2.21
CA GLN A 264 -25.46 30.30 2.83
C GLN A 264 -24.66 29.28 3.64
N THR A 265 -25.17 28.90 4.81
CA THR A 265 -24.64 27.76 5.57
C THR A 265 -25.23 26.47 5.02
N ILE A 266 -24.36 25.56 4.60
CA ILE A 266 -24.73 24.22 4.12
C ILE A 266 -24.26 23.14 5.10
N THR A 267 -24.89 21.98 5.01
CA THR A 267 -24.45 20.76 5.71
C THR A 267 -23.68 19.83 4.77
N LEU A 268 -22.56 19.31 5.26
CA LEU A 268 -21.75 18.29 4.59
C LEU A 268 -21.74 17.02 5.44
N ILE A 269 -21.66 15.88 4.76
CA ILE A 269 -21.53 14.55 5.37
C ILE A 269 -20.28 13.90 4.80
N GLY A 270 -19.41 13.38 5.66
CA GLY A 270 -18.17 12.74 5.21
C GLY A 270 -17.34 12.15 6.35
N HIS A 271 -16.17 11.62 6.01
CA HIS A 271 -15.26 10.99 6.96
C HIS A 271 -14.14 11.96 7.37
N ASN A 272 -13.90 12.08 8.69
CA ASN A 272 -12.87 12.95 9.28
C ASN A 272 -12.95 14.40 8.76
N ILE A 273 -14.18 14.92 8.62
CA ILE A 273 -14.43 16.25 8.04
C ILE A 273 -14.73 17.31 9.09
N SER A 274 -14.96 16.91 10.35
CA SER A 274 -15.08 17.83 11.50
C SER A 274 -13.86 18.74 11.63
N ARG A 275 -14.10 20.05 11.76
CA ARG A 275 -13.08 21.09 11.95
C ARG A 275 -12.01 21.16 10.86
N ARG A 276 -12.25 20.57 9.69
CA ARG A 276 -11.38 20.65 8.51
C ARG A 276 -11.66 21.90 7.68
N TYR A 277 -10.63 22.33 6.95
CA TYR A 277 -10.72 23.40 5.97
C TYR A 277 -11.26 22.88 4.64
N ILE A 278 -12.15 23.65 4.01
CA ILE A 278 -12.75 23.40 2.71
C ILE A 278 -12.36 24.54 1.78
N PHE A 279 -11.82 24.18 0.61
CA PHE A 279 -11.57 25.09 -0.49
C PHE A 279 -12.76 25.03 -1.44
N PHE A 280 -13.41 26.19 -1.62
CA PHE A 280 -14.41 26.40 -2.64
C PHE A 280 -13.74 26.99 -3.89
N ASN A 281 -14.19 26.59 -5.08
CA ASN A 281 -13.74 27.23 -6.31
C ASN A 281 -14.07 28.72 -6.27
N GLY A 282 -13.20 29.56 -6.86
CA GLY A 282 -13.38 31.02 -6.89
C GLY A 282 -13.01 31.74 -5.59
N ASN A 283 -12.82 31.02 -4.48
CA ASN A 283 -12.42 31.61 -3.20
C ASN A 283 -10.97 31.26 -2.86
N THR A 284 -10.15 32.28 -2.60
CA THR A 284 -8.73 32.11 -2.27
C THR A 284 -8.53 31.55 -0.86
N ASN A 285 -9.37 31.96 0.09
CA ASN A 285 -9.28 31.54 1.48
C ASN A 285 -10.16 30.31 1.76
N PRO A 286 -9.64 29.25 2.37
CA PRO A 286 -10.48 28.13 2.75
C PRO A 286 -11.37 28.47 3.95
N VAL A 287 -12.52 27.84 4.03
CA VAL A 287 -13.48 27.98 5.14
C VAL A 287 -13.43 26.77 6.04
N LYS A 288 -13.53 26.97 7.35
CA LYS A 288 -13.47 25.88 8.32
C LYS A 288 -14.86 25.31 8.57
N THR A 289 -14.99 24.00 8.55
CA THR A 289 -16.21 23.30 8.98
C THR A 289 -16.42 23.45 10.49
N SER A 290 -17.67 23.30 10.92
CA SER A 290 -18.02 23.22 12.34
C SER A 290 -17.41 21.97 12.99
N TYR A 291 -17.56 21.88 14.32
CA TYR A 291 -17.51 20.57 14.98
C TYR A 291 -18.61 19.67 14.42
N ALA A 292 -18.41 18.36 14.49
CA ALA A 292 -19.42 17.38 14.15
C ALA A 292 -20.68 17.63 14.98
N LEU A 293 -21.78 17.96 14.30
CA LEU A 293 -23.10 18.11 14.92
C LEU A 293 -23.66 16.75 15.33
N LYS A 294 -23.33 15.73 14.53
CA LYS A 294 -23.70 14.34 14.76
C LYS A 294 -22.66 13.44 14.10
N VAL A 295 -22.37 12.32 14.73
CA VAL A 295 -21.57 11.23 14.15
C VAL A 295 -22.47 10.02 13.95
N PHE A 296 -22.49 9.49 12.73
CA PHE A 296 -23.26 8.30 12.36
C PHE A 296 -22.33 7.21 11.85
N LYS A 297 -22.82 5.98 11.78
CA LYS A 297 -22.09 4.85 11.18
C LYS A 297 -22.47 4.75 9.71
N SER A 298 -21.47 4.62 8.84
CA SER A 298 -21.68 4.24 7.44
C SER A 298 -22.13 2.78 7.34
N SER A 299 -22.57 2.35 6.15
CA SER A 299 -22.87 0.95 5.85
C SER A 299 -21.71 0.01 6.15
N ASN A 300 -20.48 0.51 6.06
CA ASN A 300 -19.25 -0.26 6.26
C ASN A 300 -18.70 -0.08 7.70
N GLY A 301 -19.51 0.49 8.60
CA GLY A 301 -19.18 0.70 10.01
C GLY A 301 -18.22 1.86 10.30
N TYR A 302 -17.86 2.66 9.29
CA TYR A 302 -16.94 3.80 9.47
C TYR A 302 -17.69 5.04 9.98
N PRO A 303 -17.08 5.84 10.87
CA PRO A 303 -17.70 7.04 11.42
C PRO A 303 -17.84 8.12 10.33
N LEU A 304 -19.02 8.73 10.26
CA LEU A 304 -19.37 9.82 9.37
C LEU A 304 -19.75 11.05 10.19
N ASP A 305 -19.12 12.17 9.90
CA ASP A 305 -19.41 13.45 10.54
C ASP A 305 -20.45 14.21 9.72
N LEU A 306 -21.48 14.74 10.39
CA LEU A 306 -22.34 15.80 9.88
C LEU A 306 -21.78 17.13 10.36
N VAL A 307 -21.41 18.02 9.44
CA VAL A 307 -20.83 19.34 9.76
C VAL A 307 -21.57 20.44 9.01
N LYS A 308 -21.49 21.67 9.53
CA LYS A 308 -21.89 22.89 8.82
C LYS A 308 -20.67 23.60 8.24
N VAL A 309 -20.85 24.27 7.11
CA VAL A 309 -19.87 25.19 6.52
C VAL A 309 -20.59 26.31 5.79
N THR A 310 -20.08 27.52 5.89
CA THR A 310 -20.61 28.67 5.17
C THR A 310 -19.96 28.79 3.80
N VAL A 311 -20.76 28.84 2.75
CA VAL A 311 -20.31 29.04 1.37
C VAL A 311 -19.79 30.48 1.25
N PRO A 312 -18.53 30.71 0.83
CA PRO A 312 -17.99 32.07 0.79
C PRO A 312 -18.63 32.93 -0.31
N LYS A 313 -18.58 34.26 -0.14
CA LYS A 313 -19.16 35.25 -1.07
C LYS A 313 -18.70 35.09 -2.52
N ASN A 314 -17.44 34.73 -2.72
CA ASN A 314 -16.80 34.64 -4.04
C ASN A 314 -16.79 33.20 -4.59
N ALA A 315 -17.51 32.28 -3.95
CA ALA A 315 -17.54 30.89 -4.38
C ALA A 315 -18.24 30.76 -5.75
N ILE A 316 -17.72 29.89 -6.61
CA ILE A 316 -18.37 29.48 -7.86
C ILE A 316 -18.59 27.97 -7.87
N SER A 317 -19.46 27.51 -8.77
CA SER A 317 -19.79 26.10 -8.94
C SER A 317 -18.56 25.21 -9.19
N GLY A 318 -18.67 23.95 -8.78
CA GLY A 318 -17.68 22.90 -9.06
C GLY A 318 -17.38 22.02 -7.85
N LYS A 319 -16.30 21.23 -7.92
CA LYS A 319 -15.87 20.37 -6.81
C LYS A 319 -15.27 21.21 -5.69
N ILE A 320 -15.61 20.88 -4.47
CA ILE A 320 -14.94 21.43 -3.29
C ILE A 320 -13.79 20.52 -2.88
N LYS A 321 -12.73 21.07 -2.29
CA LYS A 321 -11.60 20.27 -1.82
C LYS A 321 -11.50 20.34 -0.31
N ILE A 322 -11.36 19.20 0.36
CA ILE A 322 -11.20 19.13 1.81
C ILE A 322 -9.74 18.93 2.18
N TYR A 323 -9.23 19.77 3.06
CA TYR A 323 -7.90 19.68 3.64
C TYR A 323 -7.84 18.55 4.67
N TRP A 324 -6.92 17.61 4.49
CA TRP A 324 -6.76 16.45 5.39
C TRP A 324 -5.66 16.64 6.46
N GLY A 325 -4.86 17.70 6.35
CA GLY A 325 -3.82 18.02 7.34
C GLY A 325 -4.37 18.70 8.60
N ASN A 326 -3.46 19.07 9.50
CA ASN A 326 -3.78 19.74 10.77
C ASN A 326 -3.16 21.15 10.88
N ASP A 327 -2.48 21.63 9.84
CA ASP A 327 -1.73 22.88 9.92
C ASP A 327 -2.67 24.08 10.05
N LEU A 328 -2.23 25.09 10.80
CA LEU A 328 -2.97 26.36 10.94
C LEU A 328 -3.14 27.08 9.59
N LYS A 329 -2.16 26.92 8.70
CA LYS A 329 -2.17 27.45 7.33
C LYS A 329 -2.41 26.29 6.35
N PRO A 330 -3.67 26.00 5.98
CA PRO A 330 -3.98 24.87 5.09
C PRO A 330 -3.43 25.09 3.67
N ASN A 331 -2.85 24.04 3.09
CA ASN A 331 -2.34 24.04 1.72
C ASN A 331 -3.26 23.24 0.79
N ILE A 332 -3.60 23.80 -0.38
CA ILE A 332 -4.46 23.15 -1.37
C ILE A 332 -3.88 21.83 -1.92
N THR A 333 -2.56 21.64 -1.88
CA THR A 333 -1.90 20.37 -2.29
C THR A 333 -2.17 19.22 -1.32
N GLN A 334 -2.60 19.52 -0.10
CA GLN A 334 -2.97 18.55 0.93
C GLN A 334 -4.49 18.42 1.04
N THR A 335 -5.15 18.29 -0.10
CA THR A 335 -6.61 18.18 -0.16
C THR A 335 -7.08 16.95 -0.92
N VAL A 336 -8.30 16.51 -0.62
CA VAL A 336 -9.05 15.53 -1.41
C VAL A 336 -10.23 16.25 -2.04
N SER A 337 -10.43 16.08 -3.35
CA SER A 337 -11.57 16.65 -4.06
C SER A 337 -12.85 15.86 -3.75
N SER A 338 -13.98 16.55 -3.64
CA SER A 338 -15.29 15.91 -3.58
C SER A 338 -15.58 15.11 -4.85
N LYS A 339 -16.38 14.04 -4.73
CA LYS A 339 -16.85 13.28 -5.89
C LYS A 339 -17.86 14.08 -6.72
N ARG A 340 -18.76 14.80 -6.04
CA ARG A 340 -19.83 15.60 -6.65
C ARG A 340 -19.47 17.08 -6.66
N GLU A 341 -20.00 17.77 -7.66
CA GLU A 341 -19.96 19.22 -7.77
C GLU A 341 -21.12 19.84 -7.00
N ILE A 342 -20.91 21.04 -6.49
CA ILE A 342 -21.96 21.89 -5.95
C ILE A 342 -22.25 23.01 -6.94
N ILE A 343 -23.53 23.26 -7.20
CA ILE A 343 -23.99 24.39 -8.01
C ILE A 343 -24.18 25.57 -7.06
N ILE A 344 -23.49 26.69 -7.35
CA ILE A 344 -23.59 27.92 -6.56
C ILE A 344 -24.40 28.93 -7.38
N GLU A 345 -25.61 29.20 -6.92
CA GLU A 345 -26.51 30.18 -7.48
C GLU A 345 -26.08 31.57 -7.00
N ASN A 346 -25.54 32.36 -7.91
CA ASN A 346 -25.22 33.76 -7.63
C ASN A 346 -26.52 34.57 -7.71
N ASN A 347 -26.86 35.28 -6.63
CA ASN A 347 -27.95 36.25 -6.65
C ASN A 347 -27.72 37.42 -7.64
N ASN A 348 -26.54 37.52 -8.28
CA ASN A 348 -26.10 38.68 -9.09
C ASN A 348 -25.89 38.41 -10.60
N LYS A 349 -26.64 37.51 -11.24
CA LYS A 349 -26.71 37.50 -12.72
C LYS A 349 -28.13 37.21 -13.23
N LEU A 350 -29.01 38.19 -13.05
CA LEU A 350 -29.96 38.60 -14.09
C LEU A 350 -29.45 39.91 -14.68
N LEU A 351 -28.40 39.83 -15.52
CA LEU A 351 -28.24 40.82 -16.58
C LEU A 351 -29.01 40.23 -17.76
N THR A 352 -30.31 40.51 -17.79
CA THR A 352 -31.10 40.44 -19.00
C THR A 352 -30.44 41.35 -20.02
N ASN A 353 -29.87 40.77 -21.08
CA ASN A 353 -29.57 41.51 -22.29
C ASN A 353 -30.91 41.98 -22.89
N ASN A 354 -31.35 43.16 -22.49
CA ASN A 354 -32.31 43.94 -23.25
C ASN A 354 -31.57 44.55 -24.44
N SER A 355 -31.64 43.86 -25.58
CA SER A 355 -31.60 44.39 -26.95
C SER A 355 -31.50 43.15 -27.85
N VAL A 356 -32.43 42.87 -28.76
CA VAL A 356 -32.85 43.72 -29.88
C VAL A 356 -34.30 43.40 -30.24
N GLN A 357 -35.15 44.42 -30.28
CA GLN A 357 -36.37 44.39 -31.08
C GLN A 357 -35.96 44.47 -32.56
N ILE A 358 -36.37 43.48 -33.35
CA ILE A 358 -36.34 43.59 -34.80
C ILE A 358 -37.66 44.24 -35.21
N LYS A 359 -37.57 45.42 -35.82
CA LYS A 359 -38.51 45.87 -36.85
C LYS A 359 -37.82 45.73 -38.19
#